data_AF-A0A660SWC1-F1
#
_entry.id   AF-A0A660SWC1-F1
#
_cell.length_a   1.000
_cell.length_b   1.000
_cell.length_c   1.000
_cell.angle_alpha   90.00
_cell.angle_beta   90.00
_cell.angle_gamma   90.00
#
_symmetry.space_group_name_H-M   'P 1'
#
loop_
_entity.id
_entity.type
_entity.pdbx_description
1 polymer ?
#
loop_
_entity_poly.entity_id
_entity_poly.type
_entity_poly.pdbx_seq_one_letter_code
_entity_poly.pdbx_strand_id
1 'polypeptide(L)'
;QLAPSFSGYIDEFRLASAYDSTPPAGGYSDLKTAVSGKGYTNPVDSGFPGSFLKSLKARVEMPGSTQVRFFIRTLDSRDEFGELGFPDPADSNWKKLNMREQPADPTGFGRWYEWRNRSSADALNIKGRYFVIGYILDPDPAADLAPVLSILEMEYEPRTPPRPPRDLRWQRGDDNRIRISWSSDTEEAVAGWWISWGPRPGDYATIDSGILQEDEIRGSVWVPRKKESISNGKRPEYEWPREMENRIIYTSIRAAWEGGGPGMEDPSHPGDYRALSEPTREINFRP
;
A
#
# COMPACT_ATOMS: atom_id res chain seq x y z
N GLN A 1 33.95 8.18 -8.06
CA GLN A 1 33.53 8.35 -9.47
C GLN A 1 34.41 7.42 -10.31
N LEU A 2 33.85 6.41 -10.99
CA LEU A 2 34.64 5.31 -11.58
C LEU A 2 35.11 5.58 -13.03
N ALA A 3 34.51 6.53 -13.75
CA ALA A 3 35.01 6.98 -15.05
C ALA A 3 34.44 8.39 -15.36
N PRO A 4 35.12 9.47 -14.96
CA PRO A 4 34.60 10.83 -15.13
C PRO A 4 34.47 11.29 -16.60
N SER A 5 35.12 10.59 -17.53
CA SER A 5 35.32 11.06 -18.92
C SER A 5 34.96 10.00 -19.98
N PHE A 6 34.20 8.97 -19.61
CA PHE A 6 33.78 7.97 -20.59
C PHE A 6 32.66 8.52 -21.48
N SER A 7 32.87 8.50 -22.80
CA SER A 7 31.83 8.78 -23.80
C SER A 7 31.78 7.63 -24.81
N GLY A 8 30.78 6.78 -24.66
CA GLY A 8 30.55 5.57 -25.46
C GLY A 8 29.29 4.86 -24.97
N TYR A 9 28.81 3.86 -25.71
CA TYR A 9 27.71 3.00 -25.28
C TYR A 9 28.27 1.82 -24.47
N ILE A 10 27.83 1.68 -23.22
CA ILE A 10 28.14 0.51 -22.36
C ILE A 10 26.96 -0.44 -22.47
N ASP A 11 27.18 -1.60 -23.07
CA ASP A 11 26.13 -2.63 -23.23
C ASP A 11 26.00 -3.50 -21.97
N GLU A 12 27.12 -3.74 -21.25
CA GLU A 12 27.11 -4.46 -19.97
C GLU A 12 28.07 -3.81 -18.96
N PHE A 13 27.51 -3.41 -17.80
CA PHE A 13 28.26 -2.92 -16.66
C PHE A 13 28.12 -3.91 -15.50
N ARG A 14 29.24 -4.53 -15.10
CA ARG A 14 29.28 -5.44 -13.94
C ARG A 14 30.30 -4.94 -12.92
N LEU A 15 29.80 -4.58 -11.73
CA LEU A 15 30.60 -4.46 -10.52
C LEU A 15 30.70 -5.85 -9.89
N ALA A 16 31.90 -6.39 -9.77
CA ALA A 16 32.19 -7.57 -8.97
C ALA A 16 33.24 -7.20 -7.93
N SER A 17 32.90 -7.35 -6.64
CA SER A 17 33.87 -7.36 -5.56
C SER A 17 34.29 -8.81 -5.31
N ALA A 18 35.60 -9.06 -5.29
CA ALA A 18 36.14 -10.29 -4.73
C ALA A 18 36.56 -9.98 -3.28
N TYR A 19 36.08 -10.80 -2.35
CA TYR A 19 36.47 -10.72 -0.94
C TYR A 19 37.89 -11.27 -0.80
N ASP A 20 38.81 -10.47 -0.26
CA ASP A 20 40.10 -10.95 0.21
C ASP A 20 39.85 -11.84 1.44
N SER A 21 40.10 -13.14 1.29
CA SER A 21 39.80 -14.17 2.30
C SER A 21 40.80 -14.22 3.45
N THR A 22 41.66 -13.21 3.60
CA THR A 22 42.49 -13.03 4.80
C THR A 22 42.11 -11.73 5.52
N PRO A 23 40.92 -11.64 6.13
CA PRO A 23 40.69 -10.60 7.12
C PRO A 23 41.71 -10.79 8.25
N PRO A 24 42.27 -9.72 8.84
CA PRO A 24 43.02 -9.87 10.07
C PRO A 24 42.07 -10.51 11.10
N ALA A 25 42.36 -11.75 11.47
CA ALA A 25 41.62 -12.51 12.49
C ALA A 25 41.54 -11.65 13.75
N GLY A 26 40.35 -11.17 14.10
CA GLY A 26 40.20 -10.21 15.20
C GLY A 26 39.04 -9.22 15.13
N GLY A 27 38.06 -9.42 14.25
CA GLY A 27 36.92 -8.50 14.13
C GLY A 27 35.81 -8.74 15.16
N TYR A 28 35.49 -10.02 15.42
CA TYR A 28 34.36 -10.41 16.28
C TYR A 28 34.78 -11.15 17.55
N SER A 29 36.06 -11.51 17.68
CA SER A 29 36.59 -12.32 18.79
C SER A 29 36.50 -11.71 20.19
N ASP A 30 36.22 -10.41 20.29
CA ASP A 30 35.92 -9.75 21.56
C ASP A 30 34.41 -9.50 21.67
N LEU A 31 33.76 -10.20 22.60
CA LEU A 31 32.33 -10.05 22.93
C LEU A 31 31.94 -8.60 23.26
N LYS A 32 32.88 -7.75 23.70
CA LYS A 32 32.64 -6.33 23.98
C LYS A 32 32.69 -5.46 22.73
N THR A 33 33.35 -5.91 21.66
CA THR A 33 33.48 -5.17 20.39
C THR A 33 32.80 -5.83 19.21
N ALA A 34 32.25 -7.04 19.37
CA ALA A 34 31.51 -7.73 18.32
C ALA A 34 30.30 -6.86 17.89
N VAL A 35 30.40 -6.26 16.71
CA VAL A 35 29.35 -5.38 16.17
C VAL A 35 28.43 -6.18 15.27
N SER A 36 27.14 -6.22 15.58
CA SER A 36 26.12 -6.75 14.68
C SER A 36 26.00 -5.88 13.43
N GLY A 37 26.00 -6.51 12.26
CA GLY A 37 25.64 -5.83 11.01
C GLY A 37 24.15 -5.48 11.01
N LYS A 38 23.77 -4.29 10.55
CA LYS A 38 22.36 -3.89 10.40
C LYS A 38 22.11 -3.35 9.01
N GLY A 39 20.92 -3.58 8.48
CA GLY A 39 20.52 -3.05 7.20
C GLY A 39 19.02 -3.17 6.97
N TYR A 40 18.56 -2.59 5.87
CA TYR A 40 17.20 -2.74 5.38
C TYR A 40 17.15 -2.64 3.85
N THR A 41 16.07 -3.12 3.24
CA THR A 41 15.84 -3.00 1.80
C THR A 41 15.32 -1.61 1.42
N ASN A 42 15.37 -1.26 0.14
CA ASN A 42 14.51 -0.18 -0.38
C ASN A 42 13.03 -0.54 -0.18
N PRO A 43 12.12 0.45 -0.14
CA PRO A 43 10.69 0.19 -0.04
C PRO A 43 10.21 -0.55 -1.28
N VAL A 44 9.49 -1.65 -1.05
CA VAL A 44 8.74 -2.34 -2.10
C VAL A 44 7.33 -1.77 -2.13
N ASP A 45 6.98 -1.10 -3.21
CA ASP A 45 5.63 -0.57 -3.44
C ASP A 45 4.70 -1.70 -3.91
N SER A 46 3.62 -1.92 -3.19
CA SER A 46 2.56 -2.87 -3.57
C SER A 46 1.52 -2.30 -4.55
N GLY A 47 1.62 -1.00 -4.85
CA GLY A 47 0.72 -0.27 -5.74
C GLY A 47 -0.57 0.20 -5.07
N PHE A 48 -0.98 -0.38 -3.94
CA PHE A 48 -2.22 -0.03 -3.26
C PHE A 48 -2.07 0.07 -1.74
N PRO A 49 -2.74 1.04 -1.09
CA PRO A 49 -2.75 1.15 0.37
C PRO A 49 -3.47 -0.04 1.02
N GLY A 50 -2.96 -0.45 2.18
CA GLY A 50 -3.53 -1.55 2.94
C GLY A 50 -3.35 -2.94 2.30
N SER A 51 -2.42 -3.08 1.35
CA SER A 51 -1.98 -4.37 0.83
C SER A 51 -1.42 -5.23 1.96
N PHE A 52 -1.54 -6.55 1.84
CA PHE A 52 -1.24 -7.48 2.91
C PHE A 52 0.02 -8.27 2.61
N LEU A 53 0.96 -8.33 3.56
CA LEU A 53 2.09 -9.24 3.43
C LEU A 53 1.64 -10.69 3.67
N LYS A 54 1.95 -11.59 2.72
CA LYS A 54 1.62 -13.02 2.79
C LYS A 54 2.79 -13.83 3.31
N SER A 55 3.97 -13.63 2.75
CA SER A 55 5.18 -14.35 3.15
C SER A 55 6.44 -13.53 2.90
N LEU A 56 7.47 -13.84 3.68
CA LEU A 56 8.85 -13.42 3.46
C LEU A 56 9.72 -14.68 3.53
N LYS A 57 10.46 -14.96 2.47
CA LYS A 57 11.47 -16.02 2.42
C LYS A 57 12.84 -15.38 2.36
N ALA A 58 13.80 -15.99 3.03
CA ALA A 58 15.18 -15.57 3.01
C ALA A 58 16.09 -16.77 2.82
N ARG A 59 17.11 -16.63 1.99
CA ARG A 59 18.23 -17.56 1.93
C ARG A 59 19.36 -17.04 2.81
N VAL A 60 19.66 -17.79 3.87
CA VAL A 60 20.71 -17.42 4.82
C VAL A 60 21.67 -18.57 5.07
N GLU A 61 22.92 -18.22 5.37
CA GLU A 61 23.93 -19.10 5.93
C GLU A 61 24.25 -18.59 7.34
N MET A 62 24.06 -19.45 8.33
CA MET A 62 24.29 -19.14 9.75
C MET A 62 25.27 -20.15 10.33
N PRO A 63 26.59 -20.00 10.08
CA PRO A 63 27.60 -20.91 10.61
C PRO A 63 27.78 -20.72 12.12
N GLY A 64 28.18 -21.77 12.83
CA GLY A 64 28.40 -21.73 14.28
C GLY A 64 27.14 -21.31 15.05
N SER A 65 27.28 -20.29 15.89
CA SER A 65 26.20 -19.69 16.69
C SER A 65 25.69 -18.33 16.15
N THR A 66 26.05 -17.98 14.90
CA THR A 66 25.56 -16.77 14.23
C THR A 66 24.03 -16.75 14.11
N GLN A 67 23.44 -15.56 14.02
CA GLN A 67 21.99 -15.40 13.88
C GLN A 67 21.64 -14.29 12.89
N VAL A 68 20.51 -14.45 12.20
CA VAL A 68 19.86 -13.37 11.45
C VAL A 68 18.49 -13.10 12.05
N ARG A 69 18.25 -11.85 12.43
CA ARG A 69 16.95 -11.38 12.91
C ARG A 69 16.29 -10.51 11.85
N PHE A 70 15.08 -10.86 11.46
CA PHE A 70 14.31 -10.13 10.45
C PHE A 70 13.26 -9.24 11.11
N PHE A 71 13.05 -8.08 10.51
CA PHE A 71 12.08 -7.08 10.92
C PHE A 71 11.36 -6.56 9.68
N ILE A 72 10.20 -5.98 9.89
CA ILE A 72 9.47 -5.29 8.85
C ILE A 72 8.85 -4.00 9.36
N ARG A 73 8.88 -2.99 8.51
CA ARG A 73 8.13 -1.76 8.68
C ARG A 73 7.29 -1.52 7.44
N THR A 74 6.09 -1.01 7.66
CA THR A 74 5.12 -0.65 6.62
C THR A 74 4.99 0.86 6.59
N LEU A 75 4.97 1.44 5.40
CA LEU A 75 4.77 2.88 5.20
C LEU A 75 3.53 3.10 4.34
N ASP A 76 2.87 4.24 4.56
CA ASP A 76 1.74 4.67 3.76
C ASP A 76 2.20 5.55 2.59
N SER A 77 3.26 6.34 2.81
CA SER A 77 3.92 7.17 1.80
C SER A 77 5.39 6.77 1.58
N ARG A 78 5.94 7.11 0.42
CA ARG A 78 7.36 6.85 0.10
C ARG A 78 8.30 7.79 0.87
N ASP A 79 7.83 8.98 1.21
CA ASP A 79 8.66 10.04 1.83
C ASP A 79 9.08 9.67 3.26
N GLU A 80 8.23 8.93 3.98
CA GLU A 80 8.54 8.36 5.31
C GLU A 80 9.81 7.48 5.30
N PHE A 81 10.22 6.95 4.13
CA PHE A 81 11.43 6.14 4.02
C PHE A 81 12.69 6.89 4.44
N GLY A 82 12.77 8.20 4.15
CA GLY A 82 13.95 9.02 4.46
C GLY A 82 14.19 9.19 5.97
N GLU A 83 13.17 8.96 6.78
CA GLU A 83 13.21 9.08 8.24
C GLU A 83 13.47 7.74 8.94
N LEU A 84 13.68 6.65 8.17
CA LEU A 84 13.90 5.33 8.74
C LEU A 84 15.30 5.16 9.34
N GLY A 85 15.32 4.94 10.66
CA GLY A 85 16.45 4.34 11.35
C GLY A 85 16.62 2.85 11.01
N PHE A 86 17.82 2.32 11.25
CA PHE A 86 18.08 0.88 11.18
C PHE A 86 17.19 0.08 12.12
N PRO A 87 16.94 -1.21 11.84
CA PRO A 87 16.17 -2.06 12.75
C PRO A 87 16.76 -2.07 14.17
N ASP A 88 15.87 -1.81 15.14
CA ASP A 88 16.14 -1.86 16.56
C ASP A 88 15.05 -2.69 17.25
N PRO A 89 15.39 -3.78 17.96
CA PRO A 89 14.41 -4.56 18.73
C PRO A 89 13.63 -3.74 19.78
N ALA A 90 14.16 -2.59 20.22
CA ALA A 90 13.48 -1.69 21.14
C ALA A 90 12.50 -0.72 20.45
N ASP A 91 12.62 -0.53 19.13
CA ASP A 91 11.73 0.31 18.35
C ASP A 91 10.46 -0.47 17.96
N SER A 92 9.32 -0.06 18.50
CA SER A 92 8.02 -0.69 18.23
C SER A 92 7.55 -0.53 16.78
N ASN A 93 8.14 0.39 16.01
CA ASN A 93 7.85 0.55 14.58
C ASN A 93 8.42 -0.60 13.74
N TRP A 94 9.46 -1.30 14.24
CA TRP A 94 10.02 -2.48 13.61
C TRP A 94 9.35 -3.75 14.15
N LYS A 95 8.48 -4.36 13.34
CA LYS A 95 7.84 -5.62 13.71
C LYS A 95 8.79 -6.78 13.43
N LYS A 96 9.21 -7.51 14.47
CA LYS A 96 10.05 -8.69 14.31
C LYS A 96 9.31 -9.83 13.58
N LEU A 97 9.96 -10.43 12.60
CA LEU A 97 9.46 -11.61 11.88
C LEU A 97 10.18 -12.87 12.40
N ASN A 98 9.39 -13.80 12.94
CA ASN A 98 9.91 -15.09 13.40
C ASN A 98 9.96 -16.06 12.22
N MET A 99 11.10 -16.08 11.53
CA MET A 99 11.35 -16.96 10.39
C MET A 99 11.53 -18.41 10.84
N ARG A 100 11.10 -19.37 10.02
CA ARG A 100 11.24 -20.81 10.27
C ARG A 100 11.99 -21.47 9.14
N GLU A 101 12.95 -22.31 9.48
CA GLU A 101 13.69 -23.12 8.51
C GLU A 101 12.72 -23.94 7.66
N GLN A 102 12.93 -23.89 6.34
CA GLN A 102 12.20 -24.69 5.36
C GLN A 102 12.95 -26.00 5.10
N PRO A 103 12.26 -27.06 4.66
CA PRO A 103 12.92 -28.26 4.17
C PRO A 103 13.98 -27.89 3.12
N ALA A 104 15.13 -28.56 3.19
CA ALA A 104 16.29 -28.25 2.36
C ALA A 104 15.91 -28.21 0.87
N ASP A 105 16.36 -27.16 0.19
CA ASP A 105 16.27 -27.05 -1.26
C ASP A 105 17.14 -28.17 -1.89
N PRO A 106 16.57 -29.02 -2.78
CA PRO A 106 17.33 -30.08 -3.44
C PRO A 106 18.51 -29.58 -4.28
N THR A 107 18.60 -28.27 -4.56
CA THR A 107 19.75 -27.67 -5.27
C THR A 107 20.98 -27.42 -4.39
N GLY A 108 20.85 -27.49 -3.06
CA GLY A 108 21.98 -27.41 -2.11
C GLY A 108 22.58 -26.01 -1.89
N PHE A 109 22.03 -24.95 -2.50
CA PHE A 109 22.52 -23.59 -2.33
C PHE A 109 21.92 -22.93 -1.09
N GLY A 110 22.38 -23.30 0.11
CA GLY A 110 22.03 -22.64 1.38
C GLY A 110 20.71 -23.07 2.00
N ARG A 111 20.37 -22.48 3.16
CA ARG A 111 19.15 -22.80 3.91
C ARG A 111 18.11 -21.71 3.72
N TRP A 112 16.89 -22.15 3.44
CA TRP A 112 15.75 -21.26 3.31
C TRP A 112 15.02 -21.12 4.63
N TYR A 113 14.62 -19.91 4.93
CA TYR A 113 13.78 -19.59 6.08
C TYR A 113 12.57 -18.82 5.59
N GLU A 114 11.40 -19.11 6.14
CA GLU A 114 10.16 -18.44 5.77
C GLU A 114 9.44 -17.93 7.01
N TRP A 115 9.01 -16.68 6.95
CA TRP A 115 7.88 -16.20 7.72
C TRP A 115 6.65 -16.17 6.82
N ARG A 116 5.51 -16.65 7.33
CA ARG A 116 4.24 -16.65 6.61
C ARG A 116 3.14 -16.19 7.54
N ASN A 117 2.26 -15.33 7.03
CA ASN A 117 1.06 -14.93 7.73
C ASN A 117 0.12 -16.14 7.84
N ARG A 118 -0.05 -16.69 9.05
CA ARG A 118 -0.93 -17.82 9.34
C ARG A 118 -2.18 -17.30 10.04
N SER A 119 -3.34 -17.87 9.74
CA SER A 119 -4.67 -17.51 10.30
C SER A 119 -4.85 -17.83 11.82
N SER A 120 -3.81 -17.68 12.64
CA SER A 120 -3.90 -17.81 14.10
C SER A 120 -4.29 -16.47 14.74
N ALA A 121 -4.81 -16.50 15.97
CA ALA A 121 -5.13 -15.29 16.74
C ALA A 121 -3.93 -14.33 16.92
N ASP A 122 -2.69 -14.85 16.86
CA ASP A 122 -1.43 -14.09 16.93
C ASP A 122 -0.83 -13.76 15.54
N ALA A 123 -1.63 -13.85 14.48
CA ALA A 123 -1.20 -13.45 13.14
C ALA A 123 -0.77 -11.97 13.14
N LEU A 124 0.49 -11.70 12.81
CA LEU A 124 0.95 -10.34 12.54
C LEU A 124 0.19 -9.83 11.31
N ASN A 125 -0.84 -9.01 11.54
CA ASN A 125 -1.60 -8.34 10.50
C ASN A 125 -0.78 -7.19 9.92
N ILE A 126 0.13 -7.52 8.99
CA ILE A 126 1.03 -6.56 8.38
C ILE A 126 0.39 -6.03 7.11
N LYS A 127 -0.07 -4.78 7.19
CA LYS A 127 -0.64 -4.04 6.07
C LYS A 127 0.10 -2.75 5.82
N GLY A 128 0.20 -2.37 4.56
CA GLY A 128 0.77 -1.10 4.14
C GLY A 128 0.82 -1.02 2.62
N ARG A 129 1.21 0.14 2.10
CA ARG A 129 1.53 0.26 0.67
C ARG A 129 2.97 -0.13 0.40
N TYR A 130 3.87 0.42 1.20
CA TYR A 130 5.30 0.19 1.06
C TYR A 130 5.78 -0.76 2.16
N PHE A 131 6.55 -1.77 1.78
CA PHE A 131 7.16 -2.72 2.71
C PHE A 131 8.67 -2.54 2.73
N VAL A 132 9.24 -2.41 3.93
CA VAL A 132 10.69 -2.31 4.15
C VAL A 132 11.13 -3.47 5.04
N ILE A 133 12.01 -4.32 4.53
CA ILE A 133 12.53 -5.47 5.27
C ILE A 133 13.84 -5.06 5.95
N GLY A 134 13.85 -5.06 7.28
CA GLY A 134 15.03 -4.83 8.10
C GLY A 134 15.67 -6.15 8.52
N TYR A 135 16.98 -6.15 8.70
CA TYR A 135 17.72 -7.30 9.20
C TYR A 135 18.87 -6.88 10.13
N ILE A 136 19.15 -7.74 11.11
CA ILE A 136 20.32 -7.68 11.98
C ILE A 136 21.08 -8.99 11.82
N LEU A 137 22.38 -8.89 11.54
CA LEU A 137 23.35 -9.96 11.33
C LEU A 137 24.23 -10.05 12.58
N ASP A 138 23.94 -11.04 13.43
CA ASP A 138 24.70 -11.26 14.66
C ASP A 138 25.82 -12.28 14.40
N PRO A 139 27.10 -11.89 14.60
CA PRO A 139 28.23 -12.78 14.42
C PRO A 139 28.30 -13.85 15.51
N ASP A 140 29.11 -14.90 15.27
CA ASP A 140 29.61 -15.79 16.31
C ASP A 140 30.95 -15.23 16.79
N PRO A 141 30.98 -14.57 17.97
CA PRO A 141 32.20 -13.96 18.48
C PRO A 141 33.21 -14.99 18.96
N ALA A 142 32.81 -16.22 19.30
CA ALA A 142 33.75 -17.23 19.75
C ALA A 142 34.53 -17.84 18.58
N ALA A 143 33.88 -17.95 17.41
CA ALA A 143 34.44 -18.59 16.22
C ALA A 143 34.91 -17.60 15.13
N ASP A 144 34.70 -16.29 15.32
CA ASP A 144 34.96 -15.23 14.33
C ASP A 144 34.23 -15.50 12.99
N LEU A 145 32.98 -15.98 13.10
CA LEU A 145 32.13 -16.29 11.94
C LEU A 145 31.02 -15.24 11.82
N ALA A 146 30.62 -14.94 10.58
CA ALA A 146 29.54 -14.00 10.28
C ALA A 146 28.42 -14.72 9.51
N PRO A 147 27.14 -14.36 9.75
CA PRO A 147 26.05 -14.87 8.95
C PRO A 147 26.02 -14.17 7.58
N VAL A 148 25.52 -14.87 6.56
CA VAL A 148 25.35 -14.34 5.21
C VAL A 148 23.87 -14.35 4.84
N LEU A 149 23.36 -13.19 4.43
CA LEU A 149 22.04 -13.06 3.81
C LEU A 149 22.22 -12.89 2.30
N SER A 150 21.67 -13.82 1.51
CA SER A 150 21.87 -13.84 0.05
C SER A 150 20.65 -13.43 -0.77
N ILE A 151 19.46 -13.89 -0.37
CA ILE A 151 18.23 -13.67 -1.13
C ILE A 151 17.10 -13.31 -0.16
N LEU A 152 16.26 -12.37 -0.57
CA LEU A 152 14.96 -12.10 0.03
C LEU A 152 13.88 -12.21 -1.05
N GLU A 153 12.83 -12.97 -0.76
CA GLU A 153 11.64 -13.07 -1.60
C GLU A 153 10.43 -12.68 -0.77
N MET A 154 9.61 -11.79 -1.31
CA MET A 154 8.43 -11.26 -0.62
C MET A 154 7.19 -11.55 -1.46
N GLU A 155 6.19 -12.15 -0.85
CA GLU A 155 4.87 -12.33 -1.45
C GLU A 155 3.86 -11.46 -0.70
N TYR A 156 3.09 -10.67 -1.44
CA TYR A 156 2.06 -9.80 -0.90
C TYR A 156 0.79 -9.91 -1.75
N GLU A 157 -0.33 -9.57 -1.13
CA GLU A 157 -1.65 -9.52 -1.76
C GLU A 157 -2.08 -8.06 -1.84
N PRO A 158 -2.16 -7.48 -3.06
CA PRO A 158 -2.61 -6.11 -3.22
C PRO A 158 -4.07 -5.95 -2.79
N ARG A 159 -4.37 -4.88 -2.06
CA ARG A 159 -5.76 -4.50 -1.78
C ARG A 159 -6.26 -3.68 -2.98
N THR A 160 -6.84 -4.33 -4.00
CA THR A 160 -7.27 -3.65 -5.23
C THR A 160 -8.54 -2.82 -5.05
N PRO A 161 -8.67 -1.63 -5.67
CA PRO A 161 -9.79 -0.71 -5.49
C PRO A 161 -11.14 -1.39 -5.59
N PRO A 162 -12.13 -0.95 -4.78
CA PRO A 162 -13.45 -1.51 -4.88
C PRO A 162 -13.98 -1.29 -6.29
N ARG A 163 -14.82 -2.22 -6.74
CA ARG A 163 -15.41 -2.11 -8.07
C ARG A 163 -16.18 -0.79 -8.21
N PRO A 164 -16.20 -0.21 -9.43
CA PRO A 164 -17.06 0.94 -9.71
C PRO A 164 -18.51 0.62 -9.35
N PRO A 165 -19.28 1.60 -8.83
CA PRO A 165 -20.73 1.48 -8.71
C PRO A 165 -21.35 1.10 -10.06
N ARG A 166 -22.36 0.24 -10.04
CA ARG A 166 -23.07 -0.21 -11.25
C ARG A 166 -24.54 0.17 -11.20
N ASP A 167 -25.26 -0.04 -12.30
CA ASP A 167 -26.71 0.15 -12.40
C ASP A 167 -27.21 1.51 -11.87
N LEU A 168 -26.49 2.60 -12.19
CA LEU A 168 -26.93 3.93 -11.80
C LEU A 168 -28.34 4.20 -12.35
N ARG A 169 -29.23 4.63 -11.45
CA ARG A 169 -30.60 5.02 -11.75
C ARG A 169 -30.86 6.40 -11.20
N TRP A 170 -31.49 7.21 -12.02
CA TRP A 170 -31.94 8.55 -11.69
C TRP A 170 -33.47 8.55 -11.73
N GLN A 171 -34.08 9.00 -10.65
CA GLN A 171 -35.53 9.12 -10.53
C GLN A 171 -35.86 10.53 -10.05
N ARG A 172 -36.80 11.18 -10.70
CA ARG A 172 -37.39 12.42 -10.17
C ARG A 172 -38.35 12.03 -9.06
N GLY A 173 -38.12 12.56 -7.85
CA GLY A 173 -39.04 12.43 -6.73
C GLY A 173 -40.21 13.41 -6.86
N ASP A 174 -41.31 13.10 -6.18
CA ASP A 174 -42.54 13.91 -6.19
C ASP A 174 -42.35 15.31 -5.60
N ASP A 175 -41.23 15.55 -4.91
CA ASP A 175 -40.88 16.78 -4.19
C ASP A 175 -39.84 17.66 -4.92
N ASN A 176 -39.69 17.46 -6.23
CA ASN A 176 -38.68 18.08 -7.10
C ASN A 176 -37.22 17.78 -6.70
N ARG A 177 -36.97 16.69 -5.98
CA ARG A 177 -35.60 16.18 -5.77
C ARG A 177 -35.24 15.14 -6.82
N ILE A 178 -33.94 15.05 -7.13
CA ILE A 178 -33.42 13.95 -7.95
C ILE A 178 -32.88 12.90 -6.98
N ARG A 179 -33.43 11.69 -7.08
CA ARG A 179 -32.91 10.51 -6.37
C ARG A 179 -31.96 9.76 -7.29
N ILE A 180 -30.72 9.63 -6.84
CA ILE A 180 -29.70 8.80 -7.49
C ILE A 180 -29.55 7.53 -6.68
N SER A 181 -29.64 6.37 -7.34
CA SER A 181 -29.40 5.07 -6.72
C SER A 181 -28.47 4.22 -7.57
N TRP A 182 -27.65 3.37 -6.95
CA TRP A 182 -26.71 2.49 -7.65
C TRP A 182 -26.67 1.11 -6.99
N SER A 183 -26.21 0.10 -7.70
CA SER A 183 -25.84 -1.17 -7.06
C SER A 183 -24.46 -1.00 -6.41
N SER A 184 -24.41 -1.22 -5.09
CA SER A 184 -23.16 -1.47 -4.40
C SER A 184 -22.91 -2.97 -4.47
N ASP A 185 -21.94 -3.40 -5.28
CA ASP A 185 -21.37 -4.73 -5.05
C ASP A 185 -20.90 -4.75 -3.60
N THR A 186 -21.31 -5.79 -2.88
CA THR A 186 -21.25 -5.96 -1.43
C THR A 186 -19.83 -6.10 -0.88
N GLU A 187 -18.84 -5.44 -1.47
CA GLU A 187 -17.47 -5.47 -1.01
C GLU A 187 -17.40 -4.78 0.36
N GLU A 188 -16.96 -5.52 1.37
CA GLU A 188 -16.84 -5.08 2.77
C GLU A 188 -15.92 -3.85 2.92
N ALA A 189 -15.06 -3.59 1.91
CA ALA A 189 -14.05 -2.56 1.91
C ALA A 189 -14.49 -1.15 1.45
N VAL A 190 -15.73 -0.97 0.98
CA VAL A 190 -16.25 0.37 0.59
C VAL A 190 -16.67 1.14 1.84
N ALA A 191 -16.09 2.33 2.06
CA ALA A 191 -16.48 3.23 3.15
C ALA A 191 -17.57 4.23 2.76
N GLY A 192 -17.73 4.49 1.46
CA GLY A 192 -18.74 5.40 0.94
C GLY A 192 -18.49 5.72 -0.53
N TRP A 193 -19.21 6.73 -1.03
CA TRP A 193 -19.19 7.12 -2.43
C TRP A 193 -19.04 8.63 -2.58
N TRP A 194 -18.19 9.05 -3.51
CA TRP A 194 -18.18 10.40 -4.02
C TRP A 194 -19.17 10.53 -5.17
N ILE A 195 -20.10 11.47 -5.06
CA ILE A 195 -20.97 11.88 -6.16
C ILE A 195 -20.48 13.24 -6.62
N SER A 196 -19.91 13.31 -7.81
CA SER A 196 -19.41 14.53 -8.42
C SER A 196 -20.25 14.94 -9.61
N TRP A 197 -20.35 16.23 -9.85
CA TRP A 197 -21.13 16.80 -10.95
C TRP A 197 -20.44 17.99 -11.60
N GLY A 198 -20.84 18.29 -12.84
CA GLY A 198 -20.21 19.33 -13.65
C GLY A 198 -20.88 19.58 -15.00
N PRO A 199 -20.45 20.62 -15.73
CA PRO A 199 -21.09 21.06 -16.96
C PRO A 199 -20.79 20.17 -18.18
N ARG A 200 -19.76 19.30 -18.12
CA ARG A 200 -19.37 18.38 -19.20
C ARG A 200 -18.84 17.04 -18.66
N PRO A 201 -18.87 15.95 -19.44
CA PRO A 201 -18.19 14.71 -19.08
C PRO A 201 -16.71 14.93 -18.79
N GLY A 202 -16.21 14.34 -17.71
CA GLY A 202 -14.80 14.45 -17.29
C GLY A 202 -14.45 15.76 -16.58
N ASP A 203 -15.38 16.69 -16.46
CA ASP A 203 -15.15 18.03 -15.92
C ASP A 203 -15.92 18.24 -14.61
N TYR A 204 -15.45 17.59 -13.54
CA TYR A 204 -16.11 17.49 -12.24
C TYR A 204 -15.27 18.09 -11.11
N ALA A 205 -15.90 18.49 -10.01
CA ALA A 205 -15.14 18.79 -8.78
C ALA A 205 -14.56 17.49 -8.18
N THR A 206 -13.32 17.57 -7.67
CA THR A 206 -12.56 16.43 -7.16
C THR A 206 -12.25 16.50 -5.66
N ILE A 207 -12.69 17.54 -4.96
CA ILE A 207 -12.50 17.74 -3.52
C ILE A 207 -13.81 18.18 -2.89
N ASP A 208 -13.94 18.05 -1.57
CA ASP A 208 -15.10 18.52 -0.80
C ASP A 208 -15.23 20.06 -0.86
N SER A 209 -15.64 20.58 -2.02
CA SER A 209 -16.05 21.96 -2.21
C SER A 209 -17.53 22.03 -1.85
N GLY A 210 -17.83 21.82 -0.56
CA GLY A 210 -19.16 21.99 0.03
C GLY A 210 -19.63 23.45 0.07
N ILE A 211 -19.29 24.25 -0.95
CA ILE A 211 -19.73 25.64 -1.08
C ILE A 211 -20.38 25.77 -2.45
N LEU A 212 -21.71 25.84 -2.46
CA LEU A 212 -22.48 26.37 -3.58
C LEU A 212 -22.18 27.88 -3.65
N GLN A 213 -21.11 28.28 -4.32
CA GLN A 213 -21.02 29.65 -4.84
C GLN A 213 -21.77 29.69 -6.18
N GLU A 214 -22.53 30.76 -6.41
CA GLU A 214 -23.47 30.92 -7.53
C GLU A 214 -22.86 30.70 -8.93
N ASP A 215 -21.52 30.70 -9.05
CA ASP A 215 -20.78 30.66 -10.32
C ASP A 215 -20.13 29.31 -10.72
N GLU A 216 -20.26 28.21 -9.96
CA GLU A 216 -19.71 26.91 -10.39
C GLU A 216 -20.80 25.83 -10.51
N ILE A 217 -21.08 25.38 -11.74
CA ILE A 217 -21.94 24.22 -12.08
C ILE A 217 -21.27 22.88 -11.66
N ARG A 218 -20.14 22.95 -10.95
CA ARG A 218 -19.38 21.79 -10.47
C ARG A 218 -19.54 21.62 -8.97
N GLY A 219 -19.49 20.39 -8.52
CA GLY A 219 -19.40 20.10 -7.10
C GLY A 219 -19.26 18.61 -6.85
N SER A 220 -19.03 18.26 -5.60
CA SER A 220 -18.99 16.87 -5.17
C SER A 220 -19.47 16.74 -3.74
N VAL A 221 -20.06 15.59 -3.43
CA VAL A 221 -20.55 15.26 -2.10
C VAL A 221 -20.13 13.86 -1.71
N TRP A 222 -19.72 13.70 -0.46
CA TRP A 222 -19.43 12.41 0.14
C TRP A 222 -20.71 11.77 0.70
N VAL A 223 -20.98 10.55 0.29
CA VAL A 223 -22.08 9.72 0.79
C VAL A 223 -21.48 8.55 1.56
N PRO A 224 -21.43 8.60 2.91
CA PRO A 224 -20.86 7.51 3.69
C PRO A 224 -21.73 6.25 3.59
N ARG A 225 -21.09 5.09 3.61
CA ARG A 225 -21.79 3.81 3.70
C ARG A 225 -22.47 3.67 5.06
N LYS A 226 -23.80 3.79 5.08
CA LYS A 226 -24.59 3.47 6.29
C LYS A 226 -24.77 1.96 6.39
N LYS A 227 -24.21 1.35 7.44
CA LYS A 227 -24.22 -0.11 7.71
C LYS A 227 -25.62 -0.73 7.67
N GLU A 228 -26.66 0.03 8.05
CA GLU A 228 -28.07 -0.41 8.10
C GLU A 228 -28.81 -0.41 6.76
N SER A 229 -28.28 0.25 5.73
CA SER A 229 -28.97 0.37 4.43
C SER A 229 -28.77 -0.84 3.51
N ILE A 230 -27.62 -1.51 3.60
CA ILE A 230 -27.25 -2.60 2.67
C ILE A 230 -27.67 -3.98 3.20
N SER A 231 -27.76 -4.16 4.52
CA SER A 231 -28.21 -5.44 5.13
C SER A 231 -29.63 -5.85 4.73
N ASN A 232 -30.45 -4.91 4.26
CA ASN A 232 -31.81 -5.13 3.78
C ASN A 232 -31.93 -5.16 2.24
N GLY A 233 -30.80 -5.24 1.51
CA GLY A 233 -30.81 -5.23 0.04
C GLY A 233 -31.27 -3.90 -0.58
N LYS A 234 -31.35 -2.82 0.20
CA LYS A 234 -31.66 -1.49 -0.34
C LYS A 234 -30.42 -0.92 -1.03
N ARG A 235 -30.65 -0.29 -2.19
CA ARG A 235 -29.61 0.45 -2.90
C ARG A 235 -29.21 1.67 -2.08
N PRO A 236 -27.92 2.04 -2.04
CA PRO A 236 -27.52 3.36 -1.57
C PRO A 236 -28.19 4.44 -2.44
N GLU A 237 -28.59 5.53 -1.78
CA GLU A 237 -29.33 6.62 -2.39
C GLU A 237 -28.81 7.98 -1.93
N TYR A 238 -28.85 8.96 -2.84
CA TYR A 238 -28.62 10.36 -2.55
C TYR A 238 -29.72 11.22 -3.15
N GLU A 239 -30.21 12.19 -2.39
CA GLU A 239 -31.21 13.15 -2.82
C GLU A 239 -30.57 14.51 -3.09
N TRP A 240 -30.73 14.99 -4.31
CA TRP A 240 -30.18 16.25 -4.78
C TRP A 240 -30.97 17.46 -4.24
N PRO A 241 -30.31 18.57 -3.85
CA PRO A 241 -30.98 19.83 -3.50
C PRO A 241 -31.88 20.41 -4.61
N ARG A 242 -32.98 21.08 -4.22
CA ARG A 242 -33.95 21.68 -5.17
C ARG A 242 -33.36 22.76 -6.08
N GLU A 243 -32.30 23.43 -5.65
CA GLU A 243 -31.69 24.59 -6.33
C GLU A 243 -31.02 24.27 -7.67
N MET A 244 -30.85 22.98 -8.01
CA MET A 244 -30.24 22.54 -9.26
C MET A 244 -31.25 22.16 -10.36
N GLU A 245 -32.53 22.40 -10.13
CA GLU A 245 -33.59 22.16 -11.11
C GLU A 245 -33.36 23.02 -12.38
N ASN A 246 -33.49 22.41 -13.57
CA ASN A 246 -33.32 23.00 -14.91
C ASN A 246 -31.88 23.22 -15.45
N ARG A 247 -30.86 22.60 -14.85
CA ARG A 247 -29.49 22.61 -15.40
C ARG A 247 -29.13 21.26 -16.05
N ILE A 248 -28.47 21.29 -17.21
CA ILE A 248 -27.82 20.08 -17.76
C ILE A 248 -26.54 19.88 -16.95
N ILE A 249 -26.49 18.75 -16.24
CA ILE A 249 -25.36 18.43 -15.39
C ILE A 249 -24.97 16.98 -15.65
N TYR A 250 -23.68 16.75 -15.83
CA TYR A 250 -23.08 15.44 -15.94
C TYR A 250 -22.67 14.97 -14.56
N THR A 251 -22.90 13.70 -14.24
CA THR A 251 -22.60 13.13 -12.91
C THR A 251 -21.64 11.95 -13.01
N SER A 252 -20.76 11.81 -12.02
CA SER A 252 -19.87 10.67 -11.81
C SER A 252 -20.04 10.17 -10.38
N ILE A 253 -20.14 8.85 -10.19
CA ILE A 253 -20.12 8.23 -8.86
C ILE A 253 -18.89 7.35 -8.75
N ARG A 254 -18.13 7.49 -7.66
CA ARG A 254 -16.94 6.71 -7.37
C ARG A 254 -17.05 6.08 -5.99
N ALA A 255 -16.76 4.79 -5.87
CA ALA A 255 -16.61 4.17 -4.55
C ALA A 255 -15.26 4.59 -3.94
N ALA A 256 -15.18 4.73 -2.62
CA ALA A 256 -13.92 4.94 -1.94
C ALA A 256 -13.72 3.93 -0.82
N TRP A 257 -12.45 3.65 -0.54
CA TRP A 257 -11.99 2.78 0.53
C TRP A 257 -12.25 3.35 1.91
N GLU A 258 -12.17 2.50 2.94
CA GLU A 258 -11.87 2.94 4.31
C GLU A 258 -10.58 3.76 4.33
N GLY A 259 -10.67 5.02 4.76
CA GLY A 259 -9.59 6.01 4.70
C GLY A 259 -9.57 6.88 3.45
N GLY A 260 -10.46 6.68 2.46
CA GLY A 260 -10.58 7.54 1.26
C GLY A 260 -11.67 8.60 1.34
N GLY A 261 -12.11 8.95 2.56
CA GLY A 261 -13.13 9.98 2.80
C GLY A 261 -12.53 11.39 2.91
N PRO A 262 -13.38 12.42 3.08
CA PRO A 262 -12.94 13.81 3.24
C PRO A 262 -11.88 13.94 4.34
N GLY A 263 -10.77 14.61 4.04
CA GLY A 263 -9.68 14.88 4.99
C GLY A 263 -8.69 13.72 5.22
N MET A 264 -8.81 12.62 4.49
CA MET A 264 -7.90 11.46 4.59
C MET A 264 -7.15 11.15 3.27
N GLU A 265 -7.33 11.96 2.24
CA GLU A 265 -6.56 11.87 1.00
C GLU A 265 -5.14 12.40 1.23
N ASP A 266 -4.13 11.60 0.87
CA ASP A 266 -2.73 12.06 0.82
C ASP A 266 -2.58 13.11 -0.31
N PRO A 267 -2.27 14.38 0.02
CA PRO A 267 -2.14 15.44 -0.98
C PRO A 267 -0.94 15.24 -1.92
N SER A 268 0.03 14.41 -1.55
CA SER A 268 1.17 14.06 -2.42
C SER A 268 0.82 12.99 -3.46
N HIS A 269 -0.27 12.24 -3.25
CA HIS A 269 -0.72 11.15 -4.11
C HIS A 269 -2.25 11.14 -4.33
N PRO A 270 -2.86 12.20 -4.90
CA PRO A 270 -4.31 12.34 -5.11
C PRO A 270 -4.90 11.34 -6.14
N GLY A 271 -4.08 10.42 -6.62
CA GLY A 271 -4.42 9.35 -7.56
C GLY A 271 -4.70 7.99 -6.90
N ASP A 272 -4.17 7.72 -5.71
CA ASP A 272 -4.04 6.35 -5.21
C ASP A 272 -5.26 5.82 -4.47
N TYR A 273 -6.24 6.69 -4.21
CA TYR A 273 -7.59 6.32 -3.75
C TYR A 273 -8.61 6.27 -4.89
N ARG A 274 -8.21 6.51 -6.15
CA ARG A 274 -9.14 6.55 -7.28
C ARG A 274 -9.64 5.14 -7.60
N ALA A 275 -10.84 4.82 -7.11
CA ALA A 275 -11.61 3.76 -7.73
C ALA A 275 -11.99 4.15 -9.17
N LEU A 276 -12.12 3.13 -10.01
CA LEU A 276 -12.70 3.26 -11.33
C LEU A 276 -14.08 3.92 -11.22
N SER A 277 -14.39 4.85 -12.11
CA SER A 277 -15.73 5.43 -12.27
C SER A 277 -16.48 4.69 -13.38
N GLU A 278 -17.78 4.47 -13.23
CA GLU A 278 -18.60 4.19 -14.43
C GLU A 278 -18.69 5.45 -15.31
N PRO A 279 -18.79 5.27 -16.65
CA PRO A 279 -18.84 6.39 -17.57
C PRO A 279 -20.06 7.28 -17.31
N THR A 280 -19.80 8.57 -17.48
CA THR A 280 -20.73 9.67 -17.41
C THR A 280 -22.05 9.41 -18.15
N ARG A 281 -23.17 9.80 -17.53
CA ARG A 281 -24.45 9.94 -18.23
C ARG A 281 -24.84 11.41 -18.34
N GLU A 282 -25.20 11.84 -19.55
CA GLU A 282 -25.87 13.12 -19.76
C GLU A 282 -27.28 13.04 -19.19
N ILE A 283 -27.66 14.00 -18.35
CA ILE A 283 -29.01 14.07 -17.81
C ILE A 283 -29.61 15.40 -18.21
N ASN A 284 -30.53 15.33 -19.17
CA ASN A 284 -31.33 16.46 -19.60
C ASN A 284 -32.62 16.51 -18.77
N PHE A 285 -32.65 17.38 -17.76
CA PHE A 285 -33.88 17.73 -17.07
C PHE A 285 -34.50 18.92 -17.79
N ARG A 286 -35.28 18.65 -18.84
CA ARG A 286 -36.26 19.61 -19.35
C ARG A 286 -37.64 19.23 -18.79
N PRO A 287 -38.50 20.20 -18.46
CA PRO A 287 -39.89 19.94 -18.11
C PRO A 287 -40.64 19.22 -19.23
#